data_AF-A0A942J7Q0-F1
#
_entry.id   AF-A0A942J7Q0-F1
#
_cell.length_a   1.000
_cell.length_b   1.000
_cell.length_c   1.000
_cell.angle_alpha   90.00
_cell.angle_beta   90.00
_cell.angle_gamma   90.00
#
_symmetry.space_group_name_H-M   'P 1'
#
loop_
_entity.id
_entity.type
_entity.pdbx_description
1 polymer ?
#
loop_
_entity_poly.entity_id
_entity_poly.type
_entity_poly.pdbx_seq_one_letter_code
_entity_poly.pdbx_strand_id
1 'polypeptide(L)'
;MNKQWLFLGLEALRHSRKLKIALIASALLSLLLLLLAIWAAISLLGWLGGQVPGAWERVKEQAPVVQQRIEEVVPGAGQAAERLLPGQAPALQDVAGEDIGGVPRFAGLVRTRYSVEGAARSVTYEGEASFRAVADHYAARFLEKGWTPRLLYADAREERREYLAPTSRFELHIKEGERVSVTLREEPLAAAGGAAAPAR
;
A
#
# COMPACT_ATOMS: atom_id res chain seq x y z
N MET A 1 62.45 -33.43 -17.98
CA MET A 1 61.55 -33.27 -16.81
C MET A 1 60.11 -33.33 -17.33
N ASN A 2 59.48 -34.50 -17.23
CA ASN A 2 58.34 -34.87 -18.08
C ASN A 2 57.02 -34.29 -17.55
N LYS A 3 56.41 -33.38 -18.32
CA LYS A 3 55.12 -32.70 -18.01
C LYS A 3 53.90 -33.63 -18.03
N GLN A 4 54.09 -34.91 -18.35
CA GLN A 4 53.03 -35.92 -18.44
C GLN A 4 52.40 -36.29 -17.09
N TRP A 5 53.13 -36.15 -15.97
CA TRP A 5 52.60 -36.48 -14.64
C TRP A 5 51.62 -35.44 -14.06
N LEU A 6 51.68 -34.19 -14.53
CA LEU A 6 50.75 -33.14 -14.08
C LEU A 6 49.37 -33.24 -14.74
N PHE A 7 49.28 -33.83 -15.94
CA PHE A 7 48.00 -34.01 -16.64
C PHE A 7 47.21 -35.23 -16.17
N LEU A 8 47.87 -36.26 -15.65
CA LEU A 8 47.19 -37.46 -15.12
C LEU A 8 46.43 -37.19 -13.81
N GLY A 9 46.87 -36.23 -13.00
CA GLY A 9 46.14 -35.82 -11.79
C GLY A 9 44.88 -34.98 -12.09
N LEU A 10 44.88 -34.23 -13.20
CA LEU A 10 43.79 -33.32 -13.55
C LEU A 10 42.65 -34.00 -14.34
N GLU A 11 42.96 -35.03 -15.13
CA GLU A 11 41.92 -35.77 -15.87
C GLU A 11 41.11 -36.75 -15.00
N ALA A 12 41.66 -37.22 -13.88
CA ALA A 12 40.93 -38.00 -12.89
C ALA A 12 39.77 -37.21 -12.24
N LEU A 13 39.85 -35.87 -12.22
CA LEU A 13 38.81 -34.98 -11.72
C LEU A 13 37.71 -34.71 -12.76
N ARG A 14 37.93 -35.00 -14.05
CA ARG A 14 37.02 -34.64 -15.15
C ARG A 14 35.86 -35.62 -15.34
N HIS A 15 35.98 -36.86 -14.86
CA HIS A 15 34.99 -37.93 -15.13
C HIS A 15 34.35 -38.54 -13.87
N SER A 16 34.29 -37.79 -12.78
CA SER A 16 33.62 -38.25 -11.57
C SER A 16 32.26 -37.57 -11.44
N ARG A 17 31.20 -38.22 -11.96
CA ARG A 17 29.81 -37.87 -11.63
C ARG A 17 29.65 -37.73 -10.10
N LYS A 18 30.40 -38.53 -9.34
CA LYS A 18 30.47 -38.49 -7.87
C LYS A 18 30.98 -37.16 -7.31
N LEU A 19 31.99 -36.53 -7.93
CA LEU A 19 32.53 -35.23 -7.49
C LEU A 19 31.55 -34.08 -7.78
N LYS A 20 30.89 -34.10 -8.94
CA LYS A 20 29.84 -33.12 -9.26
C LYS A 20 28.64 -33.26 -8.32
N ILE A 21 28.21 -34.49 -8.03
CA ILE A 21 27.14 -34.76 -7.06
C ILE A 21 27.56 -34.30 -5.66
N ALA A 22 28.81 -34.54 -5.24
CA ALA A 22 29.32 -34.08 -3.95
C ALA A 22 29.36 -32.54 -3.83
N LEU A 23 29.77 -31.84 -4.89
CA LEU A 23 29.75 -30.37 -4.91
C LEU A 23 28.33 -29.81 -4.88
N ILE A 24 27.39 -30.39 -5.64
CA ILE A 24 25.98 -29.99 -5.63
C ILE A 24 25.37 -30.26 -4.25
N ALA A 25 25.61 -31.44 -3.67
CA ALA A 25 25.13 -31.78 -2.34
C ALA A 25 25.71 -30.83 -1.27
N SER A 26 27.00 -30.49 -1.37
CA SER A 26 27.63 -29.51 -0.46
C SER A 26 27.02 -28.12 -0.61
N ALA A 27 26.75 -27.67 -1.84
CA ALA A 27 26.12 -26.37 -2.09
C ALA A 27 24.68 -26.34 -1.55
N LEU A 28 23.90 -27.39 -1.78
CA LEU A 28 22.54 -27.53 -1.25
C LEU A 28 22.54 -27.58 0.28
N LEU A 29 23.47 -28.33 0.88
CA LEU A 29 23.61 -28.39 2.33
C LEU A 29 23.98 -27.01 2.90
N SER A 30 24.90 -26.30 2.25
CA SER A 30 25.28 -24.94 2.66
C SER A 30 24.10 -23.98 2.58
N LEU A 31 23.31 -24.07 1.50
CA LEU A 31 22.11 -23.26 1.33
C LEU A 31 21.05 -23.58 2.40
N LEU A 32 20.86 -24.86 2.71
CA LEU A 32 19.96 -25.31 3.77
C LEU A 32 20.40 -24.77 5.14
N LEU A 33 21.70 -24.84 5.45
CA LEU A 33 22.25 -24.32 6.70
C LEU A 33 22.09 -22.80 6.80
N LEU A 34 22.29 -22.07 5.71
CA LEU A 34 22.05 -20.62 5.66
C LEU A 34 20.57 -20.30 5.92
N LEU A 35 19.66 -21.02 5.28
CA LEU A 35 18.22 -20.86 5.50
C LEU A 35 17.85 -21.14 6.97
N LEU A 36 18.42 -22.20 7.54
CA LEU A 36 18.20 -22.57 8.94
C LEU A 36 18.77 -21.53 9.91
N ALA A 37 19.93 -20.94 9.60
CA ALA A 37 20.53 -19.87 10.39
C ALA A 37 19.67 -18.59 10.35
N ILE A 38 19.15 -18.22 9.18
CA ILE A 38 18.21 -17.10 9.03
C ILE A 38 16.94 -17.36 9.85
N TRP A 39 16.38 -18.56 9.73
CA TRP A 39 15.20 -18.95 10.50
C TRP A 39 15.45 -18.87 12.02
N ALA A 40 16.57 -19.43 12.49
CA ALA A 40 16.97 -19.36 13.89
C ALA A 40 17.14 -17.91 14.37
N ALA A 41 17.71 -17.02 13.56
CA ALA A 41 17.83 -15.60 13.89
C ALA A 41 16.45 -14.92 14.03
N ILE A 42 15.52 -15.18 13.11
CA ILE A 42 14.14 -14.64 13.18
C ILE A 42 13.42 -15.16 14.42
N SER A 43 13.50 -16.46 14.71
CA SER A 43 12.90 -17.05 15.90
C SER A 43 13.49 -16.49 17.19
N LEU A 44 14.80 -16.28 17.23
CA LEU A 44 15.48 -15.70 18.39
C LEU A 44 15.07 -14.24 18.60
N LEU A 45 14.97 -13.45 17.53
CA LEU A 45 14.48 -12.07 17.58
C LEU A 45 13.00 -11.99 18.02
N GLY A 46 12.15 -12.88 17.51
CA GLY A 46 10.75 -12.97 17.93
C GLY A 46 10.60 -13.36 19.40
N TRP A 47 11.44 -14.28 19.89
CA TRP A 47 11.47 -14.69 21.29
C TRP A 47 12.01 -13.57 22.21
N LEU A 48 13.10 -12.89 21.83
CA LEU A 48 13.61 -11.73 22.57
C LEU A 48 12.60 -10.57 22.58
N GLY A 49 11.91 -10.32 21.46
CA GLY A 49 10.87 -9.30 21.35
C GLY A 49 9.65 -9.57 22.22
N GLY A 50 9.35 -10.85 22.51
CA GLY A 50 8.30 -11.25 23.44
C GLY A 50 8.66 -11.07 24.92
N GLN A 51 9.95 -10.95 25.27
CA GLN A 51 10.42 -10.80 26.65
C GLN A 51 10.40 -9.35 27.15
N VAL A 52 10.39 -8.37 26.24
CA VAL A 52 10.44 -6.94 26.58
C VAL A 52 9.15 -6.26 26.13
N PRO A 53 8.24 -5.91 27.07
CA PRO A 53 7.05 -5.13 26.75
C PRO A 53 7.41 -3.83 26.02
N GLY A 54 6.81 -3.60 24.84
CA GLY A 54 7.07 -2.43 24.01
C GLY A 54 8.33 -2.50 23.14
N ALA A 55 8.95 -3.67 22.96
CA ALA A 55 10.03 -3.85 21.98
C ALA A 55 9.56 -3.58 20.54
N TRP A 56 8.34 -3.99 20.19
CA TRP A 56 7.77 -3.79 18.86
C TRP A 56 7.47 -2.32 18.55
N GLU A 57 7.05 -1.54 19.54
CA GLU A 57 6.80 -0.11 19.40
C GLU A 57 8.11 0.64 19.17
N ARG A 58 9.21 0.28 19.86
CA ARG A 58 10.54 0.85 19.61
C ARG A 58 11.11 0.48 18.23
N VAL A 59 10.85 -0.74 17.74
CA VAL A 59 11.24 -1.16 16.39
C VAL A 59 10.46 -0.40 15.32
N LYS A 60 9.16 -0.15 15.52
CA LYS A 60 8.35 0.69 14.62
C LYS A 60 8.82 2.14 14.60
N GLU A 61 9.20 2.69 15.75
CA GLU A 61 9.77 4.04 15.86
C GLU A 61 11.14 4.16 15.17
N GLN A 62 11.92 3.08 15.13
CA GLN A 62 13.26 3.04 14.51
C GLN A 62 13.25 2.56 13.04
N ALA A 63 12.14 2.02 12.54
CA ALA A 63 11.98 1.60 11.16
C ALA A 63 12.39 2.68 10.13
N PRO A 64 12.01 3.97 10.26
CA PRO A 64 12.45 5.00 9.32
C PRO A 64 13.96 5.27 9.38
N VAL A 65 14.58 5.16 10.56
CA VAL A 65 16.03 5.38 10.77
C VAL A 65 16.85 4.24 10.16
N VAL A 66 16.35 3.00 10.23
CA VAL A 66 16.98 1.83 9.61
C VAL A 66 16.86 1.87 8.09
N GLN A 67 15.69 2.27 7.57
CA GLN A 67 15.51 2.47 6.12
C GLN A 67 16.40 3.58 5.55
N GLN A 68 16.51 4.72 6.24
CA GLN A 68 17.44 5.80 5.85
C GLN A 68 18.89 5.32 5.79
N ARG A 69 19.33 4.55 6.79
CA ARG A 69 20.68 3.99 6.82
C ARG A 69 20.94 2.97 5.70
N ILE A 70 19.93 2.22 5.28
CA ILE A 70 20.06 1.24 4.18
C ILE A 70 20.15 1.96 2.83
N GLU A 71 19.40 3.06 2.64
CA GLU A 71 19.47 3.89 1.43
C GLU A 71 20.82 4.65 1.32
N GLU A 72 21.39 5.07 2.46
CA GLU A 72 22.74 5.66 2.51
C GLU A 72 23.84 4.67 2.12
N VAL A 73 23.68 3.39 2.45
CA VAL A 73 24.67 2.34 2.16
C VAL A 73 24.48 1.74 0.76
N VAL A 74 23.24 1.63 0.29
CA VAL A 74 22.88 1.13 -1.05
C VAL A 74 21.76 2.01 -1.62
N PRO A 75 22.10 3.00 -2.47
CA PRO A 75 21.09 3.83 -3.13
C PRO A 75 20.17 2.96 -3.99
N GLY A 76 18.86 3.09 -3.81
CA GLY A 76 17.84 2.30 -4.52
C GLY A 76 17.46 0.98 -3.85
N ALA A 77 17.99 0.66 -2.66
CA ALA A 77 17.63 -0.56 -1.94
C ALA A 77 16.15 -0.58 -1.51
N GLY A 78 15.56 0.57 -1.16
CA GLY A 78 14.12 0.66 -0.87
C GLY A 78 13.25 0.24 -2.06
N GLN A 79 13.60 0.75 -3.26
CA GLN A 79 12.86 0.46 -4.50
C GLN A 79 13.06 -0.99 -4.98
N ALA A 80 14.22 -1.59 -4.69
CA ALA A 80 14.49 -3.00 -4.99
C ALA A 80 13.76 -3.94 -4.02
N ALA A 81 13.63 -3.57 -2.74
CA ALA A 81 12.88 -4.33 -1.75
C ALA A 81 11.37 -4.34 -2.06
N GLU A 82 10.80 -3.20 -2.45
CA GLU A 82 9.39 -3.10 -2.87
C GLU A 82 9.07 -3.95 -4.11
N ARG A 83 10.02 -4.13 -5.03
CA ARG A 83 9.86 -5.02 -6.19
C ARG A 83 9.97 -6.52 -5.87
N LEU A 84 10.54 -6.88 -4.73
CA LEU A 84 10.85 -8.27 -4.36
C LEU A 84 9.86 -8.87 -3.36
N LEU A 85 8.90 -8.10 -2.85
CA LEU A 85 7.84 -8.55 -1.94
C LEU A 85 6.54 -8.80 -2.72
N PRO A 86 6.31 -10.00 -3.27
CA PRO A 86 5.02 -10.34 -3.85
C PRO A 86 3.95 -10.31 -2.75
N GLY A 87 2.96 -9.43 -2.90
CA GLY A 87 1.78 -9.36 -2.04
C GLY A 87 1.76 -8.24 -1.01
N GLN A 88 2.65 -7.25 -1.08
CA GLN A 88 2.55 -6.04 -0.27
C GLN A 88 1.97 -4.92 -1.15
N ALA A 89 0.75 -4.46 -0.86
CA ALA A 89 0.22 -3.28 -1.54
C ALA A 89 1.21 -2.12 -1.44
N PRO A 90 1.43 -1.39 -2.55
CA PRO A 90 2.35 -0.26 -2.57
C PRO A 90 2.02 0.70 -1.43
N ALA A 91 3.07 1.31 -0.87
CA ALA A 91 2.90 2.35 0.12
C ALA A 91 2.00 3.46 -0.46
N LEU A 92 1.01 3.89 0.31
CA LEU A 92 0.12 4.95 -0.16
C LEU A 92 0.88 6.27 -0.17
N GLN A 93 0.85 6.95 -1.31
CA GLN A 93 1.44 8.27 -1.48
C GLN A 93 0.31 9.31 -1.54
N ASP A 94 0.39 10.33 -0.70
CA ASP A 94 -0.54 11.46 -0.75
C ASP A 94 -0.21 12.32 -1.98
N VAL A 95 -1.22 12.57 -2.82
CA VAL A 95 -1.08 13.41 -4.03
C VAL A 95 -1.57 14.83 -3.77
N ALA A 96 -1.18 15.77 -4.64
CA ALA A 96 -1.65 17.15 -4.59
C ALA A 96 -3.17 17.26 -4.85
N GLY A 97 -3.78 18.36 -4.40
CA GLY A 97 -5.21 18.66 -4.55
C GLY A 97 -5.82 19.21 -3.26
N GLU A 98 -7.15 19.25 -3.19
CA GLU A 98 -7.92 19.65 -2.00
C GLU A 98 -8.92 18.57 -1.57
N ASP A 99 -9.49 18.73 -0.37
CA ASP A 99 -10.60 17.90 0.09
C ASP A 99 -11.93 18.49 -0.42
N ILE A 100 -12.73 17.65 -1.05
CA ILE A 100 -13.93 18.07 -1.78
C ILE A 100 -15.10 18.36 -0.82
N GLY A 101 -15.89 19.38 -1.13
CA GLY A 101 -17.08 19.76 -0.36
C GLY A 101 -16.79 20.34 1.04
N GLY A 102 -15.54 20.65 1.36
CA GLY A 102 -15.13 21.06 2.70
C GLY A 102 -15.48 19.99 3.75
N VAL A 103 -15.45 18.73 3.35
CA VAL A 103 -15.64 17.56 4.21
C VAL A 103 -14.25 17.03 4.57
N PRO A 104 -13.83 17.09 5.85
CA PRO A 104 -12.54 16.56 6.25
C PRO A 104 -12.44 15.07 5.94
N ARG A 105 -11.33 14.64 5.36
CA ARG A 105 -11.04 13.21 5.18
C ARG A 105 -10.97 12.47 6.52
N PHE A 106 -11.30 11.18 6.51
CA PHE A 106 -11.17 10.34 7.71
C PHE A 106 -9.70 10.19 8.12
N ALA A 107 -9.41 10.25 9.43
CA ALA A 107 -8.05 10.13 9.94
C ALA A 107 -7.47 8.75 9.63
N GLY A 108 -6.29 8.71 9.01
CA GLY A 108 -5.65 7.47 8.55
C GLY A 108 -5.91 7.15 7.07
N LEU A 109 -6.74 7.93 6.37
CA LEU A 109 -6.82 7.88 4.91
C LEU A 109 -5.91 8.96 4.28
N VAL A 110 -5.25 8.61 3.18
CA VAL A 110 -4.46 9.54 2.37
C VAL A 110 -5.07 9.68 0.98
N ARG A 111 -4.90 10.82 0.33
CA ARG A 111 -5.45 11.09 -0.98
C ARG A 111 -4.56 10.44 -2.03
N THR A 112 -5.06 9.40 -2.67
CA THR A 112 -4.32 8.64 -3.70
C THR A 112 -4.64 9.14 -5.11
N ARG A 113 -5.76 9.84 -5.29
CA ARG A 113 -6.16 10.43 -6.57
C ARG A 113 -6.89 11.73 -6.37
N TYR A 114 -6.61 12.68 -7.25
CA TYR A 114 -7.39 13.89 -7.43
C TYR A 114 -7.54 14.15 -8.93
N SER A 115 -8.74 14.43 -9.39
CA SER A 115 -8.98 14.79 -10.79
C SER A 115 -9.99 15.92 -10.91
N VAL A 116 -9.83 16.70 -11.98
CA VAL A 116 -10.78 17.73 -12.40
C VAL A 116 -11.14 17.45 -13.85
N GLU A 117 -12.42 17.22 -14.10
CA GLU A 117 -12.97 16.89 -15.41
C GLU A 117 -14.06 17.91 -15.76
N GLY A 118 -13.69 18.94 -16.51
CA GLY A 118 -14.56 20.09 -16.74
C GLY A 118 -14.87 20.80 -15.43
N ALA A 119 -16.15 20.87 -15.06
CA ALA A 119 -16.60 21.45 -13.79
C ALA A 119 -16.65 20.42 -12.65
N ALA A 120 -16.55 19.12 -12.95
CA ALA A 120 -16.59 18.06 -11.95
C ALA A 120 -15.21 17.88 -11.30
N ARG A 121 -15.19 17.64 -10.00
CA ARG A 121 -14.00 17.29 -9.22
C ARG A 121 -14.18 15.91 -8.62
N SER A 122 -13.12 15.12 -8.55
CA SER A 122 -13.15 13.81 -7.91
C SER A 122 -11.90 13.61 -7.06
N VAL A 123 -12.07 13.01 -5.89
CA VAL A 123 -10.99 12.67 -4.98
C VAL A 123 -11.17 11.23 -4.50
N THR A 124 -10.06 10.49 -4.43
CA THR A 124 -10.02 9.15 -3.84
C THR A 124 -9.08 9.17 -2.64
N TYR A 125 -9.57 8.67 -1.52
CA TYR A 125 -8.82 8.45 -0.29
C TYR A 125 -8.70 6.96 0.00
N GLU A 126 -7.52 6.51 0.42
CA GLU A 126 -7.30 5.11 0.81
C GLU A 126 -6.52 5.01 2.11
N GLY A 127 -6.72 3.92 2.85
CA GLY A 127 -6.00 3.65 4.07
C GLY A 127 -6.52 2.46 4.87
N GLU A 128 -5.77 2.11 5.91
CA GLU A 128 -6.13 1.08 6.88
C GLU A 128 -7.15 1.66 7.87
N ALA A 129 -8.43 1.36 7.68
CA ALA A 129 -9.50 1.85 8.54
C ALA A 129 -10.68 0.87 8.54
N SER A 130 -11.57 0.98 9.52
CA SER A 130 -12.83 0.24 9.52
C SER A 130 -13.80 0.85 8.50
N PHE A 131 -14.31 0.03 7.57
CA PHE A 131 -15.35 0.43 6.61
C PHE A 131 -16.51 1.16 7.29
N ARG A 132 -17.03 0.60 8.40
CA ARG A 132 -18.17 1.17 9.11
C ARG A 132 -17.84 2.52 9.73
N ALA A 133 -16.69 2.65 10.39
CA ALA A 133 -16.26 3.92 10.99
C ALA A 133 -16.09 5.02 9.93
N VAL A 134 -15.56 4.66 8.76
CA VAL A 134 -15.42 5.58 7.62
C VAL A 134 -16.79 6.00 7.10
N ALA A 135 -17.71 5.06 6.87
CA ALA A 135 -19.08 5.36 6.43
C ALA A 135 -19.81 6.29 7.41
N ASP A 136 -19.70 6.04 8.72
CA ASP A 136 -20.33 6.87 9.75
C ASP A 136 -19.73 8.28 9.82
N HIS A 137 -18.40 8.40 9.68
CA HIS A 137 -17.75 9.70 9.62
C HIS A 137 -18.29 10.55 8.48
N TYR A 138 -18.28 10.03 7.25
CA TYR A 138 -18.74 10.80 6.09
C TYR A 138 -20.24 11.11 6.21
N ALA A 139 -21.06 10.15 6.63
CA ALA A 139 -22.49 10.39 6.86
C ALA A 139 -22.72 11.53 7.87
N ALA A 140 -22.03 11.53 9.01
CA ALA A 140 -22.13 12.60 9.99
C ALA A 140 -21.70 13.96 9.42
N ARG A 141 -20.57 14.03 8.69
CA ARG A 141 -20.07 15.28 8.10
C ARG A 141 -20.98 15.89 7.06
N PHE A 142 -21.61 15.05 6.23
CA PHE A 142 -22.58 15.55 5.26
C PHE A 142 -23.88 16.00 5.93
N LEU A 143 -24.31 15.32 7.00
CA LEU A 143 -25.46 15.75 7.81
C LEU A 143 -25.20 17.06 8.57
N GLU A 144 -24.00 17.28 9.09
CA GLU A 144 -23.58 18.56 9.71
C GLU A 144 -23.74 19.75 8.75
N LYS A 145 -23.65 19.51 7.43
CA LYS A 145 -23.88 20.53 6.39
C LYS A 145 -25.35 20.68 5.98
N GLY A 146 -26.25 19.88 6.56
CA GLY A 146 -27.67 19.84 6.22
C GLY A 146 -27.96 19.15 4.89
N TRP A 147 -27.02 18.37 4.33
CA TRP A 147 -27.22 17.66 3.07
C TRP A 147 -27.81 16.29 3.34
N THR A 148 -29.01 16.05 2.81
CA THR A 148 -29.72 14.79 3.03
C THR A 148 -29.15 13.70 2.12
N PRO A 149 -28.81 12.51 2.66
CA PRO A 149 -28.37 11.39 1.85
C PRO A 149 -29.52 10.78 1.06
N ARG A 150 -29.26 10.44 -0.20
CA ARG A 150 -30.00 9.45 -0.98
C ARG A 150 -29.13 8.20 -1.11
N LEU A 151 -29.52 7.12 -0.43
CA LEU A 151 -28.81 5.85 -0.54
C LEU A 151 -29.04 5.24 -1.93
N LEU A 152 -27.96 4.94 -2.66
CA LEU A 152 -28.00 4.31 -3.97
C LEU A 152 -27.77 2.80 -3.87
N TYR A 153 -26.80 2.40 -3.04
CA TYR A 153 -26.42 1.00 -2.83
C TYR A 153 -25.74 0.83 -1.47
N ALA A 154 -25.95 -0.31 -0.81
CA ALA A 154 -25.22 -0.69 0.40
C ALA A 154 -25.17 -2.21 0.56
N ASP A 155 -24.01 -2.73 0.93
CA ASP A 155 -23.82 -4.06 1.49
C ASP A 155 -22.84 -4.03 2.67
N ALA A 156 -22.32 -5.19 3.09
CA ALA A 156 -21.40 -5.30 4.21
C ALA A 156 -20.02 -4.64 4.00
N ARG A 157 -19.65 -4.32 2.76
CA ARG A 157 -18.31 -3.87 2.33
C ARG A 157 -18.31 -2.71 1.35
N GLU A 158 -19.46 -2.29 0.83
CA GLU A 158 -19.57 -1.23 -0.16
C GLU A 158 -20.82 -0.40 0.09
N GLU A 159 -20.68 0.92 0.01
CA GLU A 159 -21.79 1.86 0.17
C GLU A 159 -21.68 3.00 -0.84
N ARG A 160 -22.79 3.32 -1.50
CA ARG A 160 -22.91 4.47 -2.40
C ARG A 160 -24.06 5.35 -1.99
N ARG A 161 -23.77 6.63 -1.81
CA ARG A 161 -24.74 7.67 -1.45
C ARG A 161 -24.59 8.86 -2.37
N GLU A 162 -25.71 9.48 -2.68
CA GLU A 162 -25.76 10.79 -3.31
C GLU A 162 -26.19 11.81 -2.26
N TYR A 163 -25.56 12.99 -2.25
CA TYR A 163 -25.92 14.12 -1.42
C TYR A 163 -26.17 15.33 -2.31
N LEU A 164 -27.24 16.06 -2.03
CA LEU A 164 -27.57 17.29 -2.73
C LEU A 164 -27.22 18.51 -1.87
N ALA A 165 -26.30 19.32 -2.35
CA ALA A 165 -25.99 20.63 -1.82
C ALA A 165 -26.67 21.72 -2.67
N PRO A 166 -26.69 22.99 -2.22
CA PRO A 166 -27.35 24.08 -2.95
C PRO A 166 -26.83 24.29 -4.38
N THR A 167 -25.53 24.09 -4.61
CA THR A 167 -24.86 24.38 -5.88
C THR A 167 -24.20 23.16 -6.52
N SER A 168 -24.19 22.03 -5.84
CA SER A 168 -23.43 20.84 -6.26
C SER A 168 -24.15 19.57 -5.84
N ARG A 169 -23.92 18.52 -6.60
CA ARG A 169 -24.28 17.15 -6.28
C ARG A 169 -23.02 16.39 -5.94
N PHE A 170 -23.06 15.63 -4.85
CA PHE A 170 -21.95 14.81 -4.39
C PHE A 170 -22.31 13.34 -4.48
N GLU A 171 -21.46 12.53 -5.11
CA GLU A 171 -21.52 11.08 -5.05
C GLU A 171 -20.40 10.57 -4.16
N LEU A 172 -20.78 9.92 -3.07
CA LEU A 172 -19.88 9.27 -2.12
C LEU A 172 -19.94 7.76 -2.37
N HIS A 173 -18.78 7.17 -2.66
CA HIS A 173 -18.60 5.73 -2.81
C HIS A 173 -17.54 5.25 -1.84
N ILE A 174 -17.90 4.35 -0.94
CA ILE A 174 -17.01 3.74 0.03
C ILE A 174 -16.94 2.25 -0.27
N LYS A 175 -15.73 1.68 -0.31
CA LYS A 175 -15.51 0.27 -0.58
C LYS A 175 -14.38 -0.29 0.29
N GLU A 176 -14.62 -1.46 0.86
CA GLU A 176 -13.63 -2.27 1.54
C GLU A 176 -12.98 -3.26 0.56
N GLY A 177 -11.66 -3.17 0.42
CA GLY A 177 -10.83 -4.11 -0.33
C GLY A 177 -9.65 -4.56 0.51
N GLU A 178 -8.44 -4.53 -0.07
CA GLU A 178 -7.21 -4.65 0.72
C GLU A 178 -7.06 -3.48 1.71
N ARG A 179 -7.57 -2.30 1.33
CA ARG A 179 -7.72 -1.10 2.14
C ARG A 179 -9.12 -0.54 1.95
N VAL A 180 -9.58 0.32 2.86
CA VAL A 180 -10.80 1.08 2.61
C VAL A 180 -10.48 2.17 1.61
N SER A 181 -11.31 2.28 0.57
CA SER A 181 -11.28 3.33 -0.43
C SER A 181 -12.55 4.18 -0.33
N VAL A 182 -12.38 5.50 -0.35
CA VAL A 182 -13.45 6.48 -0.40
C VAL A 182 -13.27 7.34 -1.63
N THR A 183 -14.20 7.26 -2.57
CA THR A 183 -14.27 8.16 -3.71
C THR A 183 -15.39 9.17 -3.49
N LEU A 184 -15.05 10.45 -3.56
CA LEU A 184 -16.00 11.54 -3.49
C LEU A 184 -15.93 12.33 -4.80
N ARG A 185 -17.04 12.34 -5.54
CA ARG A 185 -17.21 13.12 -6.76
C ARG A 185 -18.14 14.28 -6.49
N GLU A 186 -17.71 15.49 -6.83
CA GLU A 186 -18.53 16.68 -6.84
C GLU A 186 -18.83 17.09 -8.27
N GLU A 187 -20.09 17.28 -8.58
CA GLU A 187 -20.57 17.82 -9.84
C GLU A 187 -21.40 19.07 -9.56
N PRO A 188 -21.00 20.24 -10.08
CA PRO A 188 -21.81 21.44 -9.95
C PRO A 188 -23.19 21.25 -10.57
N LEU A 189 -24.22 21.66 -9.87
CA LEU A 189 -25.56 21.74 -10.44
C LEU A 189 -25.53 22.87 -11.48
N ALA A 190 -25.92 22.56 -12.71
CA ALA A 190 -26.16 23.59 -13.71
C ALA A 190 -27.12 24.62 -13.09
N ALA A 191 -26.74 25.90 -13.13
CA ALA A 191 -27.59 26.96 -12.60
C ALA A 191 -28.99 26.82 -13.22
N ALA A 192 -29.98 26.53 -12.39
CA ALA A 192 -31.39 26.61 -12.78
C ALA A 192 -31.71 28.08 -13.04
N GLY A 193 -31.38 28.58 -14.24
CA GLY A 193 -31.33 30.02 -14.46
C GLY A 193 -31.01 30.45 -15.89
N GLY A 194 -31.36 29.65 -16.89
CA GLY A 194 -31.54 30.14 -18.26
C GLY A 194 -32.94 30.74 -18.43
N ALA A 195 -33.33 31.70 -17.58
CA ALA A 195 -34.52 32.49 -17.84
C ALA A 195 -34.21 33.43 -19.01
N ALA A 196 -34.61 33.03 -20.21
CA ALA A 196 -34.64 33.91 -21.37
C ALA A 196 -35.44 35.16 -20.99
N ALA A 197 -34.77 36.30 -20.90
CA ALA A 197 -35.41 37.60 -20.76
C ALA A 197 -36.31 37.83 -21.97
N PRO A 198 -37.58 38.26 -21.79
CA PRO A 198 -38.39 38.67 -22.93
C PRO A 198 -37.77 39.92 -23.55
N ALA A 199 -37.48 39.83 -24.86
CA ALA A 199 -37.06 40.97 -25.66
C ALA A 199 -38.12 42.08 -25.55
N ARG A 200 -37.68 43.30 -25.21
CA ARG A 200 -38.46 44.52 -25.34
C ARG A 200 -38.32 45.08 -26.75
#